data_AF-A0A2M7ELY6-F1
#
_entry.id   AF-A0A2M7ELY6-F1
#
_cell.length_a   1.000
_cell.length_b   1.000
_cell.length_c   1.000
_cell.angle_alpha   90.00
_cell.angle_beta   90.00
_cell.angle_gamma   90.00
#
_symmetry.space_group_name_H-M   'P 1'
#
loop_
_entity.id
_entity.type
_entity.pdbx_description
1 polymer ?
#
loop_
_entity_poly.entity_id
_entity_poly.type
_entity_poly.pdbx_seq_one_letter_code
_entity_poly.pdbx_strand_id
1 'polypeptide(L)'
;MPVPAERLNIDTNANANEMADTIFGDGVQVVNATYDGDKKSSGIWTDGDAISPDATPSDIGVILSTGKVKDFTNKSGDPNQSGSTSTNTKGVDYDSGFNTLAGTWTYDAAILEVDFIPDGDTITMQFTFASEEYPEYVGSIFNDAVGIWVNGVEVASPVFDIAQINNVNNSSNETLYVDNTDDHANTEMDGYTVTLSVTMIVNPDEVNTIRLGIADVGDSNYDSAILIAGDSIQATVVAQDDEATVFEGQTAVVDVTANDDSAGTMIVTHVNGQEVSVGDTVTLNNGFDVTLQADGSLAVVPPAGYGGLPEPESFNFSYTAEDDSNGITDSAFVTITSIPCFAAGTRILTVRGQRPVESLKVGDLIETRDNGMQPIRWIGRRRVRAEGRFAPVVIEAGAMGAHDRLVLSPQHRVLVQHHMAELLFGEGEVLIAAKDLVNDRTIRIREGGEIEYLHLLFDEHQILWSDGLPTESFHPGPVTLNGFEDAVRDEILGLFPEIDLETGIGYSAAARPSLRGYEAAALLA
;
A
#
# COMPACT_ATOMS: atom_id res chain seq x y z
N MET A 1 -15.03 -17.66 -15.93
CA MET A 1 -15.34 -17.77 -17.38
C MET A 1 -14.89 -16.46 -17.95
N PRO A 2 -14.05 -16.45 -19.00
CA PRO A 2 -13.54 -15.21 -19.56
C PRO A 2 -14.69 -14.29 -19.97
N VAL A 3 -14.53 -13.00 -19.72
CA VAL A 3 -15.49 -11.97 -20.14
C VAL A 3 -15.46 -11.94 -21.68
N PRO A 4 -16.58 -11.86 -22.41
CA PRO A 4 -16.50 -11.76 -23.87
C PRO A 4 -15.82 -10.45 -24.27
N ALA A 5 -14.88 -10.51 -25.22
CA ALA A 5 -14.23 -9.30 -25.71
C ALA A 5 -15.22 -8.38 -26.43
N GLU A 6 -15.22 -7.12 -26.04
CA GLU A 6 -15.97 -6.04 -26.67
C GLU A 6 -15.07 -4.81 -26.84
N ARG A 7 -15.13 -4.15 -28.00
CA ARG A 7 -14.23 -3.03 -28.28
C ARG A 7 -14.74 -1.77 -27.59
N LEU A 8 -13.89 -1.20 -26.74
CA LEU A 8 -14.09 0.12 -26.15
C LEU A 8 -14.24 1.19 -27.23
N ASN A 9 -15.24 2.05 -27.08
CA ASN A 9 -15.53 3.09 -28.04
C ASN A 9 -14.58 4.27 -27.84
N ILE A 10 -13.52 4.36 -28.65
CA ILE A 10 -12.48 5.41 -28.52
C ILE A 10 -12.48 6.33 -29.73
N ASP A 11 -12.76 7.63 -29.52
CA ASP A 11 -12.62 8.67 -30.55
C ASP A 11 -11.18 9.18 -30.66
N THR A 12 -10.41 8.53 -31.52
CA THR A 12 -9.04 8.95 -31.89
C THR A 12 -8.96 10.23 -32.74
N ASN A 13 -10.08 10.89 -33.04
CA ASN A 13 -10.07 12.21 -33.70
C ASN A 13 -10.25 13.37 -32.72
N ALA A 14 -10.51 13.09 -31.44
CA ALA A 14 -10.60 14.09 -30.39
C ALA A 14 -9.35 14.97 -30.39
N ASN A 15 -9.55 16.28 -30.39
CA ASN A 15 -8.44 17.23 -30.27
C ASN A 15 -8.09 17.46 -28.79
N ALA A 16 -6.95 18.11 -28.53
CA ALA A 16 -6.45 18.31 -27.18
C ALA A 16 -7.43 19.06 -26.25
N ASN A 17 -8.17 20.04 -26.76
CA ASN A 17 -9.18 20.75 -25.94
C ASN A 17 -10.38 19.84 -25.64
N GLU A 18 -10.83 19.02 -26.60
CA GLU A 18 -11.90 18.04 -26.33
C GLU A 18 -11.46 17.02 -25.28
N MET A 19 -10.21 16.55 -25.32
CA MET A 19 -9.65 15.67 -24.30
C MET A 19 -9.57 16.36 -22.93
N ALA A 20 -9.07 17.61 -22.88
CA ALA A 20 -9.01 18.38 -21.64
C ALA A 20 -10.42 18.63 -21.06
N ASP A 21 -11.37 19.09 -21.86
CA ASP A 21 -12.76 19.33 -21.45
C ASP A 21 -13.47 18.04 -20.99
N THR A 22 -12.93 16.86 -21.31
CA THR A 22 -13.49 15.57 -20.87
C THR A 22 -13.03 15.19 -19.47
N ILE A 23 -11.79 15.51 -19.10
CA ILE A 23 -11.19 15.07 -17.81
C ILE A 23 -11.22 16.15 -16.73
N PHE A 24 -11.38 17.42 -17.11
CA PHE A 24 -11.51 18.53 -16.17
C PHE A 24 -12.97 18.73 -15.77
N GLY A 25 -13.24 18.63 -14.48
CA GLY A 25 -14.57 18.72 -13.90
C GLY A 25 -14.81 20.00 -13.11
N ASP A 26 -15.65 19.88 -12.09
CA ASP A 26 -16.15 21.01 -11.32
C ASP A 26 -15.05 21.78 -10.57
N GLY A 27 -15.23 23.11 -10.49
CA GLY A 27 -14.27 24.01 -9.85
C GLY A 27 -12.98 24.21 -10.64
N VAL A 28 -12.89 23.75 -11.90
CA VAL A 28 -11.72 23.98 -12.76
C VAL A 28 -12.13 24.43 -14.17
N GLN A 29 -11.56 25.53 -14.63
CA GLN A 29 -11.78 26.06 -15.98
C GLN A 29 -10.59 25.75 -16.90
N VAL A 30 -10.81 24.99 -17.97
CA VAL A 30 -9.82 24.80 -19.04
C VAL A 30 -9.61 26.11 -19.82
N VAL A 31 -8.35 26.48 -20.05
CA VAL A 31 -7.95 27.66 -20.82
C VAL A 31 -7.53 27.27 -22.23
N ASN A 32 -6.63 26.29 -22.34
CA ASN A 32 -6.15 25.74 -23.59
C ASN A 32 -5.44 24.40 -23.35
N ALA A 33 -5.46 23.52 -24.34
CA ALA A 33 -4.73 22.26 -24.30
C ALA A 33 -3.95 22.00 -25.59
N THR A 34 -2.85 21.26 -25.45
CA THR A 34 -2.02 20.76 -26.54
C THR A 34 -1.70 19.29 -26.33
N TYR A 35 -1.60 18.55 -27.43
CA TYR A 35 -1.22 17.15 -27.44
C TYR A 35 0.00 16.94 -28.34
N ASP A 36 1.00 16.22 -27.86
CA ASP A 36 2.16 15.79 -28.62
C ASP A 36 2.30 14.26 -28.53
N GLY A 37 2.32 13.59 -29.68
CA GLY A 37 2.27 12.13 -29.78
C GLY A 37 1.65 11.64 -31.09
N ASP A 38 1.61 10.33 -31.32
CA ASP A 38 0.84 9.78 -32.45
C ASP A 38 -0.66 9.99 -32.21
N LYS A 39 -1.39 10.39 -33.25
CA LYS A 39 -2.84 10.60 -33.18
C LYS A 39 -3.66 9.34 -32.89
N LYS A 40 -3.05 8.15 -32.92
CA LYS A 40 -3.68 6.87 -32.56
C LYS A 40 -3.29 6.41 -31.16
N SER A 41 -2.44 7.17 -30.48
CA SER A 41 -1.95 6.93 -29.12
C SER A 41 -2.77 7.69 -28.08
N SER A 42 -3.82 8.41 -28.50
CA SER A 42 -4.78 9.05 -27.61
C SER A 42 -6.21 8.98 -28.13
N GLY A 43 -7.17 9.21 -27.24
CA GLY A 43 -8.56 9.44 -27.60
C GLY A 43 -9.48 9.53 -26.38
N ILE A 44 -10.72 9.94 -26.62
CA ILE A 44 -11.79 9.91 -25.61
C ILE A 44 -12.49 8.56 -25.69
N TRP A 45 -12.59 7.83 -24.57
CA TRP A 45 -13.43 6.64 -24.51
C TRP A 45 -14.85 6.97 -24.03
N THR A 46 -15.83 6.16 -24.39
CA THR A 46 -17.18 6.16 -23.80
C THR A 46 -17.66 4.75 -23.52
N ASP A 47 -18.72 4.63 -22.72
CA ASP A 47 -19.36 3.37 -22.35
C ASP A 47 -18.39 2.43 -21.59
N GLY A 48 -17.47 3.01 -20.81
CA GLY A 48 -16.46 2.30 -20.02
C GLY A 48 -17.09 1.31 -19.04
N ASP A 49 -18.10 1.74 -18.28
CA ASP A 49 -18.78 0.92 -17.26
C ASP A 49 -19.51 -0.27 -17.89
N ALA A 50 -19.93 -0.13 -19.15
CA ALA A 50 -20.61 -1.19 -19.88
C ALA A 50 -19.64 -2.16 -20.57
N ILE A 51 -18.52 -1.65 -21.07
CA ILE A 51 -17.61 -2.39 -21.96
C ILE A 51 -16.39 -2.94 -21.20
N SER A 52 -15.73 -2.15 -20.36
CA SER A 52 -14.51 -2.53 -19.65
C SER A 52 -14.52 -2.01 -18.19
N PRO A 53 -15.58 -2.33 -17.40
CA PRO A 53 -15.79 -1.75 -16.07
C PRO A 53 -14.64 -1.99 -15.09
N ASP A 54 -13.88 -3.07 -15.28
CA ASP A 54 -12.79 -3.41 -14.38
C ASP A 54 -11.52 -2.57 -14.65
N ALA A 55 -11.31 -2.10 -15.90
CA ALA A 55 -10.08 -1.44 -16.31
C ALA A 55 -10.23 0.06 -16.61
N THR A 56 -11.46 0.54 -16.87
CA THR A 56 -11.74 1.97 -17.02
C THR A 56 -12.16 2.56 -15.67
N PRO A 57 -11.56 3.67 -15.21
CA PRO A 57 -11.90 4.27 -13.92
C PRO A 57 -13.25 5.02 -13.93
N SER A 58 -13.89 5.16 -15.09
CA SER A 58 -15.19 5.83 -15.28
C SER A 58 -15.80 5.50 -16.64
N ASP A 59 -17.09 5.82 -16.82
CA ASP A 59 -17.82 5.56 -18.08
C ASP A 59 -17.26 6.34 -19.29
N ILE A 60 -16.70 7.52 -19.05
CA ILE A 60 -16.07 8.40 -20.05
C ILE A 60 -14.72 8.89 -19.53
N GLY A 61 -13.76 9.14 -20.41
CA GLY A 61 -12.47 9.72 -20.03
C GLY A 61 -11.47 9.75 -21.19
N VAL A 62 -10.19 9.99 -20.89
CA VAL A 62 -9.11 10.09 -21.88
C VAL A 62 -8.06 9.02 -21.68
N ILE A 63 -7.81 8.23 -22.72
CA ILE A 63 -6.74 7.23 -22.76
C ILE A 63 -5.52 7.79 -23.49
N LEU A 64 -4.34 7.65 -22.90
CA LEU A 64 -3.04 7.85 -23.55
C LEU A 64 -2.27 6.53 -23.51
N SER A 65 -1.57 6.18 -24.58
CA SER A 65 -0.85 4.91 -24.69
C SER A 65 0.46 5.09 -25.45
N THR A 66 1.47 4.31 -25.11
CA THR A 66 2.69 4.22 -25.92
C THR A 66 2.45 3.49 -27.25
N GLY A 67 1.39 2.66 -27.28
CA GLY A 67 0.85 1.96 -28.42
C GLY A 67 -0.32 2.63 -29.11
N LYS A 68 -1.17 1.82 -29.77
CA LYS A 68 -2.43 2.30 -30.35
C LYS A 68 -3.60 2.04 -29.41
N VAL A 69 -4.33 3.08 -29.01
CA VAL A 69 -5.44 2.97 -28.04
C VAL A 69 -6.57 2.02 -28.49
N LYS A 70 -6.77 1.84 -29.80
CA LYS A 70 -7.77 0.89 -30.33
C LYS A 70 -7.44 -0.59 -30.05
N ASP A 71 -6.19 -0.86 -29.68
CA ASP A 71 -5.65 -2.18 -29.39
C ASP A 71 -5.76 -2.49 -27.87
N PHE A 72 -6.17 -1.52 -27.04
CA PHE A 72 -6.47 -1.71 -25.60
C PHE A 72 -7.57 -2.76 -25.33
N THR A 73 -8.52 -2.92 -26.24
CA THR A 73 -9.59 -3.94 -26.15
C THR A 73 -9.83 -4.64 -27.48
N ASN A 74 -10.23 -5.90 -27.40
CA ASN A 74 -10.52 -6.72 -28.56
C ASN A 74 -11.94 -6.52 -29.11
N LYS A 75 -12.09 -6.67 -30.43
CA LYS A 75 -13.42 -6.61 -31.08
C LYS A 75 -14.25 -7.88 -30.89
N SER A 76 -13.60 -9.01 -30.68
CA SER A 76 -14.22 -10.32 -30.64
C SER A 76 -13.24 -11.37 -30.14
N GLY A 77 -13.76 -12.40 -29.49
CA GLY A 77 -12.96 -13.49 -28.92
C GLY A 77 -12.87 -13.33 -27.40
N ASP A 78 -11.87 -13.96 -26.82
CA ASP A 78 -11.31 -13.69 -25.49
C ASP A 78 -10.62 -12.29 -25.44
N PRO A 79 -10.64 -11.60 -24.29
CA PRO A 79 -10.12 -10.25 -24.11
C PRO A 79 -8.62 -10.05 -24.24
N ASN A 80 -7.81 -11.06 -23.92
CA ASN A 80 -6.35 -11.05 -23.90
C ASN A 80 -5.78 -12.25 -24.72
N GLN A 81 -5.96 -12.21 -26.04
CA GLN A 81 -5.58 -13.30 -26.96
C GLN A 81 -4.16 -13.22 -27.50
N SER A 82 -3.57 -12.04 -27.44
CA SER A 82 -2.29 -11.75 -28.06
C SER A 82 -1.29 -11.43 -26.97
N GLY A 83 -0.29 -12.29 -26.74
CA GLY A 83 0.79 -11.98 -25.78
C GLY A 83 1.73 -10.83 -26.22
N SER A 84 1.28 -9.97 -27.14
CA SER A 84 1.78 -8.64 -27.48
C SER A 84 0.99 -8.08 -28.69
N THR A 85 0.37 -6.92 -28.52
CA THR A 85 -0.21 -6.08 -29.58
C THR A 85 0.69 -4.89 -29.96
N SER A 86 1.92 -4.90 -29.42
CA SER A 86 2.86 -3.80 -29.44
C SER A 86 3.01 -3.11 -30.79
N THR A 87 3.00 -1.79 -30.74
CA THR A 87 3.15 -0.95 -31.92
C THR A 87 4.10 0.20 -31.64
N ASN A 88 5.29 0.15 -32.23
CA ASN A 88 6.11 1.36 -32.38
C ASN A 88 5.32 2.45 -33.12
N THR A 89 5.11 3.59 -32.46
CA THR A 89 4.26 4.66 -32.97
C THR A 89 5.11 5.78 -33.59
N LYS A 90 4.61 7.01 -33.56
CA LYS A 90 5.36 8.21 -33.94
C LYS A 90 5.28 9.20 -32.79
N GLY A 91 5.29 8.68 -31.56
CA GLY A 91 5.25 9.49 -30.37
C GLY A 91 6.53 10.30 -30.20
N VAL A 92 6.63 11.02 -29.09
CA VAL A 92 7.78 11.88 -28.82
C VAL A 92 8.94 11.05 -28.30
N ASP A 93 10.03 11.00 -29.06
CA ASP A 93 11.29 10.40 -28.63
C ASP A 93 12.15 11.40 -27.85
N TYR A 94 12.87 10.90 -26.84
CA TYR A 94 13.86 11.64 -26.06
C TYR A 94 13.33 12.89 -25.37
N ASP A 95 12.05 12.89 -24.95
CA ASP A 95 11.51 13.97 -24.16
C ASP A 95 12.33 14.18 -22.89
N SER A 96 12.72 15.42 -22.59
CA SER A 96 13.63 15.68 -21.47
C SER A 96 13.01 15.41 -20.10
N GLY A 97 11.70 15.57 -19.95
CA GLY A 97 10.99 15.28 -18.70
C GLY A 97 10.96 13.78 -18.45
N PHE A 98 10.49 13.02 -19.43
CA PHE A 98 10.45 11.56 -19.36
C PHE A 98 11.84 10.92 -19.24
N ASN A 99 12.86 11.44 -19.94
CA ASN A 99 14.23 10.96 -19.79
C ASN A 99 14.79 11.18 -18.37
N THR A 100 14.43 12.30 -17.75
CA THR A 100 14.87 12.61 -16.38
C THR A 100 14.21 11.65 -15.40
N LEU A 101 12.92 11.41 -15.60
CA LEU A 101 12.08 10.52 -14.79
C LEU A 101 12.51 9.05 -14.92
N ALA A 102 12.75 8.58 -16.14
CA ALA A 102 13.23 7.22 -16.41
C ALA A 102 14.73 7.01 -16.10
N GLY A 103 15.52 8.09 -15.97
CA GLY A 103 16.98 8.03 -15.83
C GLY A 103 17.72 7.50 -17.08
N THR A 104 17.02 7.34 -18.21
CA THR A 104 17.52 6.83 -19.48
C THR A 104 16.76 7.47 -20.65
N TRP A 105 16.92 6.97 -21.87
CA TRP A 105 16.16 7.44 -23.03
C TRP A 105 14.77 6.82 -23.09
N THR A 106 13.76 7.66 -23.35
CA THR A 106 12.37 7.26 -23.58
C THR A 106 11.94 7.47 -25.03
N TYR A 107 10.91 6.74 -25.45
CA TYR A 107 10.41 6.69 -26.82
C TYR A 107 8.88 6.80 -26.86
N ASP A 108 8.36 7.10 -28.04
CA ASP A 108 6.92 6.97 -28.36
C ASP A 108 5.96 7.65 -27.37
N ALA A 109 6.38 8.74 -26.72
CA ALA A 109 5.57 9.37 -25.70
C ALA A 109 4.28 10.00 -26.25
N ALA A 110 3.20 9.86 -25.47
CA ALA A 110 1.90 10.51 -25.68
C ALA A 110 1.66 11.50 -24.52
N ILE A 111 1.64 12.79 -24.83
CA ILE A 111 1.73 13.87 -23.84
C ILE A 111 0.58 14.86 -24.04
N LEU A 112 -0.20 15.08 -22.98
CA LEU A 112 -1.24 16.10 -22.91
C LEU A 112 -0.78 17.22 -21.97
N GLU A 113 -0.79 18.45 -22.46
CA GLU A 113 -0.54 19.66 -21.66
C GLU A 113 -1.79 20.52 -21.64
N VAL A 114 -2.22 20.96 -20.46
CA VAL A 114 -3.43 21.76 -20.26
C VAL A 114 -3.13 22.94 -19.36
N ASP A 115 -3.47 24.13 -19.82
CA ASP A 115 -3.56 25.33 -19.00
C ASP A 115 -4.98 25.44 -18.43
N PHE A 116 -5.10 25.66 -17.13
CA PHE A 116 -6.38 25.70 -16.42
C PHE A 116 -6.38 26.73 -15.28
N ILE A 117 -7.57 27.12 -14.83
CA ILE A 117 -7.78 28.02 -13.68
C ILE A 117 -8.68 27.30 -12.67
N PRO A 118 -8.16 26.91 -11.49
CA PRO A 118 -8.94 26.28 -10.44
C PRO A 118 -9.56 27.32 -9.49
N ASP A 119 -10.73 27.01 -8.94
CA ASP A 119 -11.39 27.80 -7.90
C ASP A 119 -10.73 27.60 -6.52
N GLY A 120 -10.15 26.41 -6.29
CA GLY A 120 -9.46 26.01 -5.07
C GLY A 120 -7.93 25.95 -5.22
N ASP A 121 -7.23 25.74 -4.10
CA ASP A 121 -5.77 25.54 -4.07
C ASP A 121 -5.36 24.06 -4.19
N THR A 122 -6.35 23.18 -4.31
CA THR A 122 -6.18 21.73 -4.40
C THR A 122 -7.08 21.18 -5.50
N ILE A 123 -6.53 20.30 -6.33
CA ILE A 123 -7.29 19.49 -7.28
C ILE A 123 -6.92 18.02 -7.11
N THR A 124 -7.84 17.12 -7.45
CA THR A 124 -7.55 15.68 -7.54
C THR A 124 -7.51 15.22 -8.99
N MET A 125 -7.07 13.99 -9.24
CA MET A 125 -7.17 13.34 -10.55
C MET A 125 -7.20 11.84 -10.35
N GLN A 126 -8.16 11.16 -10.98
CA GLN A 126 -8.31 9.71 -10.91
C GLN A 126 -7.89 9.06 -12.21
N PHE A 127 -7.14 7.97 -12.12
CA PHE A 127 -6.67 7.24 -13.29
C PHE A 127 -6.39 5.76 -13.00
N THR A 128 -6.37 4.96 -14.07
CA THR A 128 -5.88 3.58 -14.06
C THR A 128 -4.64 3.48 -14.94
N PHE A 129 -3.69 2.64 -14.56
CA PHE A 129 -2.58 2.25 -15.42
C PHE A 129 -2.72 0.77 -15.81
N ALA A 130 -2.40 0.45 -17.06
CA ALA A 130 -2.47 -0.90 -17.60
C ALA A 130 -1.30 -1.15 -18.56
N SER A 131 -0.77 -2.37 -18.57
CA SER A 131 0.41 -2.70 -19.35
C SER A 131 0.44 -4.18 -19.77
N GLU A 132 1.00 -4.44 -20.96
CA GLU A 132 1.43 -5.78 -21.42
C GLU A 132 2.72 -6.26 -20.73
N GLU A 133 3.39 -5.40 -19.94
CA GLU A 133 4.61 -5.79 -19.21
C GLU A 133 4.34 -6.44 -17.84
N TYR A 134 3.10 -6.35 -17.36
CA TYR A 134 2.66 -7.03 -16.16
C TYR A 134 2.33 -8.50 -16.44
N PRO A 135 2.51 -9.42 -15.47
CA PRO A 135 3.40 -9.33 -14.31
C PRO A 135 4.87 -9.69 -14.63
N GLU A 136 5.20 -10.11 -15.86
CA GLU A 136 6.47 -10.77 -16.21
C GLU A 136 7.70 -9.87 -16.10
N TYR A 137 7.56 -8.57 -16.33
CA TYR A 137 8.67 -7.60 -16.35
C TYR A 137 8.66 -6.63 -15.16
N VAL A 138 7.86 -6.92 -14.13
CA VAL A 138 7.87 -6.18 -12.85
C VAL A 138 9.29 -6.09 -12.27
N GLY A 139 9.76 -4.86 -12.04
CA GLY A 139 11.11 -4.59 -11.49
C GLY A 139 12.24 -4.61 -12.53
N SER A 140 11.91 -4.58 -13.82
CA SER A 140 12.87 -4.43 -14.91
C SER A 140 13.16 -2.95 -15.24
N ILE A 141 14.17 -2.70 -16.10
CA ILE A 141 14.51 -1.36 -16.60
C ILE A 141 13.65 -0.93 -17.81
N PHE A 142 12.71 -1.77 -18.23
CA PHE A 142 11.93 -1.60 -19.46
C PHE A 142 10.57 -0.94 -19.22
N ASN A 143 10.21 -0.72 -17.96
CA ASN A 143 8.86 -0.31 -17.60
C ASN A 143 8.54 1.13 -18.01
N ASP A 144 7.43 1.30 -18.72
CA ASP A 144 6.98 2.59 -19.26
C ASP A 144 6.83 3.65 -18.17
N ALA A 145 7.25 4.86 -18.51
CA ALA A 145 7.25 6.00 -17.62
C ALA A 145 5.91 6.74 -17.71
N VAL A 146 5.18 6.82 -16.59
CA VAL A 146 4.07 7.76 -16.43
C VAL A 146 4.61 9.02 -15.79
N GLY A 147 4.23 10.17 -16.32
CA GLY A 147 4.69 11.46 -15.81
C GLY A 147 3.53 12.42 -15.64
N ILE A 148 3.42 13.02 -14.45
CA ILE A 148 2.44 14.05 -14.14
C ILE A 148 3.19 15.22 -13.49
N TRP A 149 3.08 16.41 -14.07
CA TRP A 149 3.68 17.63 -13.55
C TRP A 149 2.65 18.73 -13.46
N VAL A 150 2.63 19.46 -12.34
CA VAL A 150 1.83 20.66 -12.15
C VAL A 150 2.76 21.84 -11.94
N ASN A 151 2.60 22.90 -12.74
CA ASN A 151 3.44 24.09 -12.72
C ASN A 151 4.95 23.77 -12.84
N GLY A 152 5.28 22.70 -13.58
CA GLY A 152 6.64 22.21 -13.77
C GLY A 152 7.23 21.42 -12.60
N VAL A 153 6.44 21.13 -11.56
CA VAL A 153 6.82 20.28 -10.43
C VAL A 153 6.16 18.92 -10.61
N GLU A 154 6.94 17.85 -10.45
CA GLU A 154 6.43 16.48 -10.53
C GLU A 154 5.46 16.21 -9.39
N VAL A 155 4.32 15.62 -9.71
CA VAL A 155 3.33 15.17 -8.74
C VAL A 155 3.87 13.90 -8.09
N ALA A 156 3.78 13.83 -6.76
CA ALA A 156 4.13 12.65 -5.99
C ALA A 156 2.87 12.07 -5.34
N SER A 157 2.85 10.76 -5.14
CA SER A 157 1.86 10.07 -4.32
C SER A 157 2.57 9.47 -3.09
N PRO A 158 1.95 9.52 -1.89
CA PRO A 158 2.51 8.87 -0.71
C PRO A 158 2.39 7.33 -0.80
N VAL A 159 1.52 6.81 -1.67
CA VAL A 159 1.19 5.38 -1.74
C VAL A 159 1.97 4.66 -2.84
N PHE A 160 2.20 5.33 -3.97
CA PHE A 160 2.88 4.74 -5.13
C PHE A 160 3.77 5.75 -5.84
N ASP A 161 4.72 5.24 -6.63
CA ASP A 161 5.65 6.04 -7.40
C ASP A 161 5.03 6.23 -8.79
N ILE A 162 4.62 7.46 -9.09
CA ILE A 162 3.99 7.79 -10.37
C ILE A 162 4.97 7.61 -11.52
N ALA A 163 6.23 8.01 -11.32
CA ALA A 163 7.29 7.94 -12.33
C ALA A 163 7.57 6.51 -12.78
N GLN A 164 7.48 5.60 -11.82
CA GLN A 164 7.74 4.18 -12.01
C GLN A 164 6.68 3.42 -11.24
N ILE A 165 5.48 3.26 -11.83
CA ILE A 165 4.34 2.53 -11.24
C ILE A 165 4.65 1.04 -10.94
N ASN A 166 5.91 0.65 -11.14
CA ASN A 166 6.66 -0.47 -10.59
C ASN A 166 6.51 -0.75 -9.10
N ASN A 167 5.89 0.11 -8.29
CA ASN A 167 5.56 -0.23 -6.90
C ASN A 167 4.09 -0.58 -6.69
N VAL A 168 3.29 -0.70 -7.76
CA VAL A 168 1.97 -1.34 -7.79
C VAL A 168 2.04 -2.57 -8.71
N ASN A 169 2.14 -3.75 -8.12
CA ASN A 169 2.27 -5.04 -8.81
C ASN A 169 2.04 -6.19 -7.82
N ASN A 170 2.20 -7.43 -8.27
CA ASN A 170 2.10 -8.67 -7.49
C ASN A 170 3.07 -8.83 -6.28
N SER A 171 3.90 -7.84 -5.97
CA SER A 171 4.86 -7.88 -4.86
C SER A 171 4.97 -6.58 -4.05
N SER A 172 4.51 -5.44 -4.60
CA SER A 172 4.49 -4.12 -3.96
C SER A 172 3.14 -3.49 -4.23
N ASN A 173 2.47 -2.97 -3.19
CA ASN A 173 1.06 -2.53 -3.26
C ASN A 173 0.16 -3.53 -4.01
N GLU A 174 0.31 -4.82 -3.73
CA GLU A 174 -0.36 -5.92 -4.46
C GLU A 174 -1.89 -5.86 -4.42
N THR A 175 -2.42 -5.18 -3.41
CA THR A 175 -3.84 -4.91 -3.23
C THR A 175 -4.36 -3.85 -4.20
N LEU A 176 -3.51 -3.04 -4.81
CA LEU A 176 -3.88 -2.05 -5.83
C LEU A 176 -3.64 -2.57 -7.26
N TYR A 177 -3.09 -3.79 -7.40
CA TYR A 177 -2.79 -4.43 -8.67
C TYR A 177 -3.82 -5.52 -8.98
N VAL A 178 -4.19 -5.62 -10.26
CA VAL A 178 -5.08 -6.66 -10.79
C VAL A 178 -4.38 -7.40 -11.93
N ASP A 179 -4.26 -8.71 -11.78
CA ASP A 179 -3.72 -9.62 -12.80
C ASP A 179 -4.80 -9.96 -13.83
N ASN A 180 -4.48 -9.81 -15.12
CA ASN A 180 -5.36 -10.11 -16.23
C ASN A 180 -4.80 -11.18 -17.20
N THR A 181 -3.78 -11.95 -16.78
CA THR A 181 -3.22 -13.05 -17.60
C THR A 181 -4.22 -14.20 -17.85
N ASP A 182 -5.31 -14.26 -17.07
CA ASP A 182 -6.36 -15.27 -17.16
C ASP A 182 -7.67 -14.73 -17.83
N ASP A 183 -7.62 -13.62 -18.59
CA ASP A 183 -8.74 -13.05 -19.34
C ASP A 183 -9.94 -12.59 -18.48
N HIS A 184 -9.67 -12.07 -17.28
CA HIS A 184 -10.70 -11.72 -16.30
C HIS A 184 -11.36 -10.35 -16.53
N ALA A 185 -10.67 -9.43 -17.19
CA ALA A 185 -11.16 -8.11 -17.56
C ALA A 185 -11.17 -7.94 -19.09
N ASN A 186 -12.05 -7.07 -19.58
CA ASN A 186 -12.10 -6.77 -21.02
C ASN A 186 -11.00 -5.77 -21.42
N THR A 187 -9.75 -6.22 -21.42
CA THR A 187 -8.57 -5.50 -21.91
C THR A 187 -7.55 -6.50 -22.45
N GLU A 188 -6.77 -6.10 -23.46
CA GLU A 188 -5.63 -6.88 -23.97
C GLU A 188 -4.38 -6.71 -23.08
N MET A 189 -4.43 -5.83 -22.08
CA MET A 189 -3.32 -5.64 -21.14
C MET A 189 -3.24 -6.84 -20.18
N ASP A 190 -2.02 -7.30 -19.88
CA ASP A 190 -1.78 -8.47 -19.03
C ASP A 190 -1.96 -8.15 -17.53
N GLY A 191 -1.92 -6.87 -17.15
CA GLY A 191 -2.31 -6.40 -15.83
C GLY A 191 -2.67 -4.91 -15.80
N TYR A 192 -3.34 -4.49 -14.74
CA TYR A 192 -3.76 -3.10 -14.53
C TYR A 192 -3.90 -2.76 -13.04
N THR A 193 -4.02 -1.48 -12.71
CA THR A 193 -4.25 -1.01 -11.34
C THR A 193 -5.74 -0.86 -11.04
N VAL A 194 -6.15 -0.88 -9.77
CA VAL A 194 -7.42 -0.27 -9.38
C VAL A 194 -7.40 1.24 -9.71
N THR A 195 -8.54 1.93 -9.63
CA THR A 195 -8.56 3.40 -9.74
C THR A 195 -7.63 4.00 -8.69
N LEU A 196 -6.60 4.68 -9.16
CA LEU A 196 -5.65 5.44 -8.36
C LEU A 196 -6.08 6.91 -8.37
N SER A 197 -5.74 7.63 -7.31
CA SER A 197 -5.96 9.06 -7.20
C SER A 197 -4.66 9.78 -6.83
N VAL A 198 -4.52 11.02 -7.28
CA VAL A 198 -3.44 11.92 -6.86
C VAL A 198 -4.03 13.28 -6.51
N THR A 199 -3.54 13.87 -5.42
CA THR A 199 -3.87 15.23 -5.00
C THR A 199 -2.76 16.18 -5.41
N MET A 200 -3.11 17.34 -5.97
CA MET A 200 -2.15 18.31 -6.49
C MET A 200 -2.46 19.70 -5.96
N ILE A 201 -1.41 20.38 -5.46
CA ILE A 201 -1.50 21.77 -5.01
C ILE A 201 -1.36 22.70 -6.21
N VAL A 202 -2.29 23.64 -6.34
CA VAL A 202 -2.42 24.59 -7.44
C VAL A 202 -2.63 26.02 -6.92
N ASN A 203 -2.48 27.00 -7.80
CA ASN A 203 -2.72 28.40 -7.45
C ASN A 203 -4.18 28.75 -7.77
N PRO A 204 -5.03 29.05 -6.77
CA PRO A 204 -6.44 29.41 -7.01
C PRO A 204 -6.55 30.71 -7.81
N ASP A 205 -7.57 30.81 -8.66
CA ASP A 205 -7.88 31.98 -9.49
C ASP A 205 -6.75 32.42 -10.47
N GLU A 206 -5.72 31.58 -10.65
CA GLU A 206 -4.58 31.82 -11.52
C GLU A 206 -4.44 30.72 -12.58
N VAL A 207 -3.76 31.04 -13.68
CA VAL A 207 -3.45 30.03 -14.70
C VAL A 207 -2.37 29.09 -14.16
N ASN A 208 -2.71 27.82 -14.07
CA ASN A 208 -1.82 26.70 -13.77
C ASN A 208 -1.64 25.87 -15.04
N THR A 209 -0.56 25.08 -15.09
CA THR A 209 -0.33 24.12 -16.18
C THR A 209 -0.19 22.73 -15.60
N ILE A 210 -0.93 21.76 -16.14
CA ILE A 210 -0.67 20.33 -15.94
C ILE A 210 -0.09 19.76 -17.23
N ARG A 211 0.97 18.96 -17.08
CA ARG A 211 1.57 18.16 -18.14
C ARG A 211 1.48 16.72 -17.69
N LEU A 212 0.84 15.87 -18.48
CA LEU A 212 0.69 14.47 -18.16
C LEU A 212 0.92 13.60 -19.39
N GLY A 213 1.45 12.40 -19.22
CA GLY A 213 1.66 11.49 -20.34
C GLY A 213 2.31 10.18 -19.94
N ILE A 214 2.55 9.37 -20.96
CA ILE A 214 3.20 8.06 -20.86
C ILE A 214 4.26 7.92 -21.96
N ALA A 215 5.37 7.23 -21.69
CA ALA A 215 6.46 7.00 -22.63
C ALA A 215 7.13 5.64 -22.44
N ASP A 216 7.55 5.03 -23.54
CA ASP A 216 8.31 3.78 -23.53
C ASP A 216 9.69 3.99 -22.92
N VAL A 217 10.16 3.05 -22.08
CA VAL A 217 11.50 3.13 -21.47
C VAL A 217 12.45 2.10 -22.06
N GLY A 218 13.54 2.58 -22.69
CA GLY A 218 14.66 1.73 -23.10
C GLY A 218 14.46 0.96 -24.43
N ASP A 219 13.28 0.39 -24.69
CA ASP A 219 12.86 -0.11 -26.01
C ASP A 219 11.36 0.10 -26.25
N SER A 220 10.88 -0.15 -27.47
CA SER A 220 9.47 0.09 -27.88
C SER A 220 8.68 -1.21 -28.03
N ASN A 221 9.00 -2.24 -27.23
CA ASN A 221 8.28 -3.50 -27.23
C ASN A 221 7.36 -3.53 -26.00
N TYR A 222 6.12 -3.98 -26.21
CA TYR A 222 5.01 -3.94 -25.25
C TYR A 222 4.43 -2.54 -25.09
N ASP A 223 3.11 -2.44 -25.09
CA ASP A 223 2.41 -1.16 -25.00
C ASP A 223 1.81 -1.00 -23.59
N SER A 224 1.87 0.20 -23.03
CA SER A 224 1.14 0.56 -21.81
C SER A 224 0.12 1.67 -22.07
N ALA A 225 -0.82 1.83 -21.14
CA ALA A 225 -1.85 2.85 -21.20
C ALA A 225 -2.12 3.47 -19.82
N ILE A 226 -2.34 4.79 -19.82
CA ILE A 226 -2.97 5.51 -18.72
C ILE A 226 -4.38 5.93 -19.15
N LEU A 227 -5.37 5.62 -18.31
CA LEU A 227 -6.77 5.94 -18.50
C LEU A 227 -7.18 6.95 -17.44
N ILE A 228 -7.53 8.18 -17.83
CA ILE A 228 -7.83 9.28 -16.91
C ILE A 228 -9.34 9.48 -16.87
N ALA A 229 -9.92 9.37 -15.67
CA ALA A 229 -11.36 9.44 -15.49
C ALA A 229 -11.93 10.80 -15.91
N GLY A 230 -13.10 10.78 -16.54
CA GLY A 230 -13.84 11.97 -16.92
C GLY A 230 -14.22 12.79 -15.69
N ASP A 231 -14.19 14.12 -15.83
CA ASP A 231 -14.47 15.10 -14.77
C ASP A 231 -13.63 14.94 -13.47
N SER A 232 -12.63 14.06 -13.44
CA SER A 232 -11.89 13.74 -12.23
C SER A 232 -10.83 14.77 -11.85
N ILE A 233 -10.42 15.63 -12.79
CA ILE A 233 -9.58 16.78 -12.50
C ILE A 233 -10.46 17.93 -12.03
N GLN A 234 -10.77 17.94 -10.73
CA GLN A 234 -11.74 18.84 -10.11
C GLN A 234 -11.23 19.38 -8.76
N ALA A 235 -11.85 20.46 -8.27
CA ALA A 235 -11.41 21.21 -7.08
C ALA A 235 -12.46 21.28 -5.94
N THR A 236 -13.52 20.47 -6.02
CA THR A 236 -14.74 20.62 -5.20
C THR A 236 -14.96 19.54 -4.16
N VAL A 237 -14.53 18.31 -4.44
CA VAL A 237 -14.63 17.16 -3.55
C VAL A 237 -13.25 16.54 -3.44
N VAL A 238 -12.68 16.46 -2.25
CA VAL A 238 -11.35 15.89 -2.05
C VAL A 238 -11.47 14.78 -1.03
N ALA A 239 -11.41 13.53 -1.51
CA ALA A 239 -11.21 12.38 -0.66
C ALA A 239 -9.76 12.38 -0.19
N GLN A 240 -9.54 12.22 1.11
CA GLN A 240 -8.20 12.28 1.70
C GLN A 240 -7.74 10.89 2.14
N ASP A 241 -6.43 10.64 1.98
CA ASP A 241 -5.84 9.37 2.41
C ASP A 241 -6.00 9.17 3.92
N ASP A 242 -6.29 7.92 4.29
CA ASP A 242 -6.48 7.46 5.65
C ASP A 242 -5.39 6.49 6.09
N GLU A 243 -5.22 6.37 7.40
CA GLU A 243 -4.34 5.37 7.98
C GLU A 243 -4.93 4.78 9.26
N ALA A 244 -4.64 3.50 9.50
CA ALA A 244 -4.92 2.86 10.78
C ALA A 244 -3.86 1.81 11.12
N THR A 245 -3.33 1.88 12.35
CA THR A 245 -2.49 0.82 12.91
C THR A 245 -3.31 -0.02 13.88
N VAL A 246 -3.28 -1.33 13.65
CA VAL A 246 -3.87 -2.33 14.51
C VAL A 246 -2.84 -3.35 14.94
N PHE A 247 -3.12 -4.07 16.03
CA PHE A 247 -2.30 -5.23 16.36
C PHE A 247 -2.58 -6.37 15.38
N GLU A 248 -1.56 -7.18 15.10
CA GLU A 248 -1.69 -8.29 14.14
C GLU A 248 -2.94 -9.14 14.41
N GLY A 249 -3.69 -9.42 13.34
CA GLY A 249 -4.89 -10.23 13.39
C GLY A 249 -6.17 -9.51 13.85
N GLN A 250 -6.11 -8.23 14.21
CA GLN A 250 -7.29 -7.45 14.59
C GLN A 250 -7.98 -6.79 13.41
N THR A 251 -9.28 -6.58 13.57
CA THR A 251 -10.05 -5.75 12.64
C THR A 251 -9.74 -4.28 12.89
N ALA A 252 -9.33 -3.56 11.84
CA ALA A 252 -9.31 -2.10 11.83
C ALA A 252 -10.70 -1.58 11.49
N VAL A 253 -11.13 -0.48 12.09
CA VAL A 253 -12.36 0.23 11.71
C VAL A 253 -11.96 1.67 11.47
N VAL A 254 -12.15 2.12 10.23
CA VAL A 254 -11.66 3.42 9.74
C VAL A 254 -12.86 4.23 9.25
N ASP A 255 -13.04 5.42 9.81
CA ASP A 255 -14.01 6.40 9.28
C ASP A 255 -13.32 7.19 8.18
N VAL A 256 -13.33 6.63 6.98
CA VAL A 256 -12.59 7.16 5.81
C VAL A 256 -13.13 8.49 5.30
N THR A 257 -14.34 8.87 5.72
CA THR A 257 -14.97 10.12 5.29
C THR A 257 -14.75 11.29 6.26
N ALA A 258 -14.04 11.05 7.36
CA ALA A 258 -13.94 12.01 8.46
C ALA A 258 -13.02 13.21 8.15
N ASN A 259 -12.05 13.01 7.27
CA ASN A 259 -11.05 13.99 6.83
C ASN A 259 -11.32 14.57 5.43
N ASP A 260 -12.30 14.03 4.70
CA ASP A 260 -12.67 14.50 3.37
C ASP A 260 -13.19 15.94 3.36
N ASP A 261 -12.93 16.66 2.26
CA ASP A 261 -13.47 17.99 2.02
C ASP A 261 -14.54 17.94 0.94
N SER A 262 -15.78 18.28 1.29
CA SER A 262 -16.90 18.32 0.35
C SER A 262 -18.02 19.25 0.85
N ALA A 263 -18.98 19.56 -0.02
CA ALA A 263 -20.11 20.42 0.33
C ALA A 263 -21.23 19.66 1.05
N GLY A 264 -21.40 18.38 0.72
CA GLY A 264 -22.39 17.48 1.30
C GLY A 264 -21.82 16.48 2.30
N THR A 265 -22.45 15.31 2.38
CA THR A 265 -21.96 14.18 3.14
C THR A 265 -21.29 13.21 2.18
N MET A 266 -20.05 12.83 2.46
CA MET A 266 -19.35 11.80 1.70
C MET A 266 -19.94 10.42 2.00
N ILE A 267 -20.19 9.64 0.95
CA ILE A 267 -20.74 8.29 1.02
C ILE A 267 -19.82 7.36 0.24
N VAL A 268 -19.23 6.36 0.90
CA VAL A 268 -18.43 5.34 0.24
C VAL A 268 -19.29 4.54 -0.74
N THR A 269 -18.86 4.48 -2.01
CA THR A 269 -19.54 3.76 -3.10
C THR A 269 -18.72 2.58 -3.62
N HIS A 270 -17.39 2.65 -3.52
CA HIS A 270 -16.51 1.58 -3.99
C HIS A 270 -15.38 1.29 -3.00
N VAL A 271 -14.92 0.04 -2.99
CA VAL A 271 -13.66 -0.39 -2.36
C VAL A 271 -12.86 -1.13 -3.43
N ASN A 272 -11.63 -0.67 -3.69
CA ASN A 272 -10.76 -1.24 -4.72
C ASN A 272 -11.44 -1.33 -6.11
N GLY A 273 -12.22 -0.30 -6.47
CA GLY A 273 -12.99 -0.27 -7.72
C GLY A 273 -14.22 -1.19 -7.75
N GLN A 274 -14.50 -1.96 -6.70
CA GLN A 274 -15.71 -2.77 -6.61
C GLN A 274 -16.83 -1.98 -5.94
N GLU A 275 -18.00 -1.90 -6.59
CA GLU A 275 -19.20 -1.28 -6.03
C GLU A 275 -19.62 -1.96 -4.72
N VAL A 276 -19.88 -1.18 -3.69
CA VAL A 276 -20.29 -1.67 -2.36
C VAL A 276 -21.51 -0.91 -1.84
N SER A 277 -22.38 -1.64 -1.14
CA SER A 277 -23.41 -1.08 -0.27
C SER A 277 -23.15 -1.46 1.19
N VAL A 278 -23.84 -0.79 2.12
CA VAL A 278 -23.75 -1.10 3.56
C VAL A 278 -23.99 -2.59 3.81
N GLY A 279 -23.00 -3.23 4.44
CA GLY A 279 -22.97 -4.66 4.75
C GLY A 279 -22.26 -5.53 3.73
N ASP A 280 -21.93 -5.00 2.55
CA ASP A 280 -21.14 -5.72 1.54
C ASP A 280 -19.67 -5.80 1.96
N THR A 281 -18.97 -6.79 1.42
CA THR A 281 -17.57 -7.08 1.76
C THR A 281 -16.79 -7.35 0.50
N VAL A 282 -15.65 -6.67 0.35
CA VAL A 282 -14.66 -6.86 -0.70
C VAL A 282 -13.47 -7.61 -0.12
N THR A 283 -13.11 -8.76 -0.69
CA THR A 283 -11.91 -9.50 -0.31
C THR A 283 -10.75 -9.03 -1.19
N LEU A 284 -9.74 -8.40 -0.58
CA LEU A 284 -8.52 -7.95 -1.22
C LEU A 284 -7.61 -9.15 -1.61
N ASN A 285 -6.67 -8.93 -2.53
CA ASN A 285 -5.78 -9.98 -3.03
C ASN A 285 -4.85 -10.57 -1.97
N ASN A 286 -4.52 -9.79 -0.92
CA ASN A 286 -3.79 -10.25 0.26
C ASN A 286 -4.67 -11.03 1.27
N GLY A 287 -5.96 -11.22 0.93
CA GLY A 287 -6.96 -11.98 1.67
C GLY A 287 -7.69 -11.21 2.78
N PHE A 288 -7.43 -9.92 2.96
CA PHE A 288 -8.20 -9.09 3.88
C PHE A 288 -9.61 -8.84 3.35
N ASP A 289 -10.59 -8.89 4.25
CA ASP A 289 -11.98 -8.56 3.95
C ASP A 289 -12.24 -7.11 4.40
N VAL A 290 -12.72 -6.26 3.50
CA VAL A 290 -13.13 -4.88 3.80
C VAL A 290 -14.64 -4.79 3.72
N THR A 291 -15.29 -4.53 4.86
CA THR A 291 -16.75 -4.43 4.97
C THR A 291 -17.20 -3.00 5.18
N LEU A 292 -18.11 -2.49 4.35
CA LEU A 292 -18.75 -1.19 4.56
C LEU A 292 -19.80 -1.28 5.68
N GLN A 293 -19.62 -0.50 6.74
CA GLN A 293 -20.48 -0.53 7.91
C GLN A 293 -21.67 0.44 7.80
N ALA A 294 -22.66 0.25 8.67
CA ALA A 294 -23.89 1.06 8.67
C ALA A 294 -23.69 2.54 9.06
N ASP A 295 -22.56 2.87 9.67
CA ASP A 295 -22.17 4.25 10.00
C ASP A 295 -21.25 4.88 8.94
N GLY A 296 -20.97 4.19 7.83
CA GLY A 296 -20.08 4.67 6.76
C GLY A 296 -18.62 4.25 6.91
N SER A 297 -18.21 3.74 8.09
CA SER A 297 -16.84 3.27 8.31
C SER A 297 -16.52 1.98 7.56
N LEU A 298 -15.24 1.77 7.26
CA LEU A 298 -14.73 0.53 6.67
C LEU A 298 -14.13 -0.36 7.77
N ALA A 299 -14.66 -1.57 7.91
CA ALA A 299 -14.10 -2.59 8.78
C ALA A 299 -13.19 -3.53 7.99
N VAL A 300 -11.88 -3.45 8.26
CA VAL A 300 -10.85 -4.22 7.58
C VAL A 300 -10.47 -5.43 8.43
N VAL A 301 -10.92 -6.60 8.03
CA VAL A 301 -10.81 -7.88 8.75
C VAL A 301 -9.69 -8.73 8.13
N PRO A 302 -8.65 -9.08 8.89
CA PRO A 302 -7.55 -9.88 8.35
C PRO A 302 -7.95 -11.34 8.11
N PRO A 303 -7.40 -12.01 7.06
CA PRO A 303 -7.79 -13.36 6.67
C PRO A 303 -7.59 -14.37 7.79
N ALA A 304 -8.33 -15.47 7.78
CA ALA A 304 -8.13 -16.52 8.78
C ALA A 304 -6.67 -17.03 8.77
N GLY A 305 -5.96 -16.84 9.89
CA GLY A 305 -4.54 -17.22 10.01
C GLY A 305 -3.53 -16.12 9.71
N TYR A 306 -3.95 -14.92 9.28
CA TYR A 306 -3.06 -13.77 9.07
C TYR A 306 -2.51 -13.19 10.36
N GLY A 307 -1.28 -12.70 10.40
CA GLY A 307 -0.56 -12.50 11.65
C GLY A 307 0.48 -13.58 11.74
N GLY A 308 1.65 -13.25 12.24
CA GLY A 308 2.79 -13.83 11.57
C GLY A 308 3.86 -12.86 11.08
N LEU A 309 3.74 -11.59 11.43
CA LEU A 309 4.55 -10.51 10.91
C LEU A 309 5.88 -10.38 11.67
N PRO A 310 7.02 -10.52 10.97
CA PRO A 310 8.34 -10.45 11.59
C PRO A 310 8.67 -8.97 11.90
N GLU A 311 8.17 -8.03 11.11
CA GLU A 311 8.20 -6.58 11.32
C GLU A 311 6.78 -6.05 11.11
N PRO A 312 6.48 -4.81 11.50
CA PRO A 312 5.25 -4.12 11.07
C PRO A 312 5.04 -4.29 9.56
N GLU A 313 3.87 -4.78 9.16
CA GLU A 313 3.48 -4.89 7.76
C GLU A 313 2.44 -3.83 7.45
N SER A 314 2.51 -3.26 6.25
CA SER A 314 1.43 -2.43 5.73
C SER A 314 1.07 -2.77 4.31
N PHE A 315 -0.20 -2.53 4.03
CA PHE A 315 -0.77 -2.61 2.71
C PHE A 315 -1.75 -1.45 2.55
N ASN A 316 -2.03 -1.12 1.29
CA ASN A 316 -2.88 -0.01 0.91
C ASN A 316 -4.07 -0.54 0.12
N PHE A 317 -5.27 -0.01 0.33
CA PHE A 317 -6.39 -0.26 -0.57
C PHE A 317 -7.07 1.07 -0.90
N SER A 318 -7.74 1.15 -2.05
CA SER A 318 -8.46 2.37 -2.42
C SER A 318 -9.92 2.29 -2.01
N TYR A 319 -10.52 3.45 -1.76
CA TYR A 319 -11.96 3.62 -1.71
C TYR A 319 -12.38 4.75 -2.65
N THR A 320 -13.66 4.76 -3.03
CA THR A 320 -14.29 5.87 -3.75
C THR A 320 -15.47 6.34 -2.91
N ALA A 321 -15.60 7.64 -2.73
CA ALA A 321 -16.72 8.25 -2.04
C ALA A 321 -17.39 9.33 -2.90
N GLU A 322 -18.71 9.43 -2.80
CA GLU A 322 -19.55 10.39 -3.50
C GLU A 322 -20.04 11.47 -2.53
N ASP A 323 -19.97 12.74 -2.93
CA ASP A 323 -20.68 13.83 -2.25
C ASP A 323 -22.17 13.80 -2.63
N ASP A 324 -23.02 13.51 -1.64
CA ASP A 324 -24.47 13.35 -1.83
C ASP A 324 -25.22 14.61 -2.30
N SER A 325 -24.56 15.77 -2.31
CA SER A 325 -25.14 17.05 -2.70
C SER A 325 -25.01 17.35 -4.20
N ASN A 326 -23.98 16.82 -4.86
CA ASN A 326 -23.64 17.10 -6.26
C ASN A 326 -23.36 15.83 -7.09
N GLY A 327 -23.15 14.67 -6.47
CA GLY A 327 -22.87 13.40 -7.13
C GLY A 327 -21.42 13.28 -7.64
N ILE A 328 -20.53 14.17 -7.23
CA ILE A 328 -19.11 14.12 -7.60
C ILE A 328 -18.44 13.05 -6.74
N THR A 329 -17.66 12.19 -7.39
CA THR A 329 -16.91 11.13 -6.74
C THR A 329 -15.42 11.41 -6.75
N ASP A 330 -14.76 11.09 -5.65
CA ASP A 330 -13.31 11.10 -5.55
C ASP A 330 -12.81 9.83 -4.86
N SER A 331 -11.54 9.51 -5.10
CA SER A 331 -10.90 8.32 -4.56
C SER A 331 -9.69 8.68 -3.72
N ALA A 332 -9.46 7.89 -2.68
CA ALA A 332 -8.28 7.99 -1.82
C ALA A 332 -7.88 6.59 -1.32
N PHE A 333 -6.79 6.53 -0.57
CA PHE A 333 -6.23 5.28 -0.07
C PHE A 333 -6.38 5.14 1.43
N VAL A 334 -6.49 3.90 1.90
CA VAL A 334 -6.37 3.54 3.31
C VAL A 334 -5.12 2.69 3.50
N THR A 335 -4.20 3.17 4.34
CA THR A 335 -3.01 2.44 4.78
C THR A 335 -3.31 1.67 6.06
N ILE A 336 -3.21 0.35 6.04
CA ILE A 336 -3.39 -0.49 7.23
C ILE A 336 -2.06 -1.05 7.70
N THR A 337 -1.70 -0.77 8.94
CA THR A 337 -0.48 -1.28 9.59
C THR A 337 -0.78 -2.32 10.66
N SER A 338 -0.07 -3.45 10.68
CA SER A 338 -0.19 -4.51 11.70
C SER A 338 1.09 -4.72 12.52
N ILE A 339 1.01 -4.80 13.87
CA ILE A 339 2.18 -4.88 14.81
C ILE A 339 2.21 -6.11 15.79
N PRO A 340 3.40 -6.67 16.19
CA PRO A 340 3.58 -7.91 17.03
C PRO A 340 3.87 -7.71 18.56
N CYS A 341 3.46 -8.63 19.49
CA CYS A 341 3.30 -8.39 20.97
C CYS A 341 3.90 -9.45 22.00
N PHE A 342 4.14 -9.12 23.30
CA PHE A 342 4.46 -10.05 24.43
C PHE A 342 3.23 -10.57 25.17
N ALA A 343 3.16 -11.80 25.71
CA ALA A 343 2.02 -12.21 26.56
C ALA A 343 2.17 -11.87 28.06
N ALA A 344 1.07 -11.50 28.72
CA ALA A 344 0.99 -11.29 30.16
C ALA A 344 1.33 -12.58 30.94
N GLY A 345 1.99 -12.39 32.08
CA GLY A 345 2.62 -13.43 32.87
C GLY A 345 4.07 -13.71 32.45
N THR A 346 4.50 -13.27 31.27
CA THR A 346 5.92 -13.28 30.87
C THR A 346 6.72 -12.44 31.85
N ARG A 347 7.79 -12.98 32.42
CA ARG A 347 8.64 -12.25 33.35
C ARG A 347 9.83 -11.65 32.61
N ILE A 348 10.06 -10.36 32.82
CA ILE A 348 11.18 -9.63 32.25
C ILE A 348 12.23 -9.42 33.34
N LEU A 349 13.50 -9.60 33.01
CA LEU A 349 14.60 -9.37 33.93
C LEU A 349 14.76 -7.87 34.24
N THR A 350 14.64 -7.52 35.51
CA THR A 350 14.82 -6.14 35.99
C THR A 350 15.94 -6.08 37.04
N VAL A 351 16.32 -4.87 37.47
CA VAL A 351 17.20 -4.66 38.64
C VAL A 351 16.72 -5.37 39.91
N ARG A 352 15.41 -5.68 40.02
CA ARG A 352 14.80 -6.36 41.17
C ARG A 352 14.58 -7.86 40.92
N GLY A 353 15.20 -8.40 39.88
CA GLY A 353 14.97 -9.75 39.38
C GLY A 353 13.84 -9.82 38.36
N GLN A 354 13.40 -11.04 38.08
CA GLN A 354 12.33 -11.36 37.12
C GLN A 354 10.98 -10.82 37.60
N ARG A 355 10.37 -9.90 36.85
CA ARG A 355 9.06 -9.30 37.15
C ARG A 355 8.09 -9.52 35.99
N PRO A 356 6.81 -9.84 36.27
CA PRO A 356 5.82 -10.00 35.22
C PRO A 356 5.65 -8.70 34.42
N VAL A 357 5.59 -8.79 33.10
CA VAL A 357 5.54 -7.68 32.16
C VAL A 357 4.37 -6.73 32.45
N GLU A 358 3.22 -7.28 32.87
CA GLU A 358 2.02 -6.52 33.22
C GLU A 358 2.15 -5.67 34.50
N SER A 359 3.21 -5.89 35.28
CA SER A 359 3.53 -5.13 36.50
C SER A 359 4.56 -4.02 36.29
N LEU A 360 5.17 -3.96 35.10
CA LEU A 360 6.18 -2.96 34.76
C LEU A 360 5.51 -1.59 34.53
N LYS A 361 6.30 -0.54 34.71
CA LYS A 361 5.87 0.83 34.48
C LYS A 361 6.92 1.55 33.65
N VAL A 362 6.49 2.57 32.90
CA VAL A 362 7.41 3.51 32.25
C VAL A 362 8.41 4.03 33.28
N GLY A 363 9.69 4.04 32.90
CA GLY A 363 10.84 4.38 33.74
C GLY A 363 11.41 3.22 34.57
N ASP A 364 10.76 2.04 34.63
CA ASP A 364 11.38 0.86 35.24
C ASP A 364 12.62 0.44 34.40
N LEU A 365 13.71 0.09 35.10
CA LEU A 365 14.97 -0.34 34.49
C LEU A 365 14.95 -1.85 34.20
N ILE A 366 15.16 -2.18 32.93
CA ILE A 366 15.16 -3.53 32.37
C ILE A 366 16.57 -3.91 31.95
N GLU A 367 17.00 -5.12 32.31
CA GLU A 367 18.30 -5.63 31.88
C GLU A 367 18.20 -6.01 30.40
N THR A 368 19.00 -5.33 29.57
CA THR A 368 19.16 -5.60 28.15
C THR A 368 20.46 -6.33 27.90
N ARG A 369 20.53 -7.07 26.79
CA ARG A 369 21.70 -7.87 26.42
C ARG A 369 22.93 -7.01 26.14
N ASP A 370 22.74 -5.95 25.35
CA ASP A 370 23.86 -5.20 24.76
C ASP A 370 24.18 -3.93 25.56
N ASN A 371 23.16 -3.30 26.18
CA ASN A 371 23.26 -1.97 26.76
C ASN A 371 23.03 -1.94 28.29
N GLY A 372 23.00 -3.10 28.95
CA GLY A 372 22.74 -3.19 30.40
C GLY A 372 21.36 -2.69 30.79
N MET A 373 21.24 -2.00 31.93
CA MET A 373 19.94 -1.55 32.45
C MET A 373 19.39 -0.34 31.67
N GLN A 374 18.32 -0.53 30.91
CA GLN A 374 17.66 0.51 30.12
C GLN A 374 16.27 0.84 30.66
N PRO A 375 15.87 2.13 30.69
CA PRO A 375 14.55 2.53 31.14
C PRO A 375 13.50 2.26 30.08
N ILE A 376 12.36 1.68 30.49
CA ILE A 376 11.19 1.61 29.61
C ILE A 376 10.70 3.01 29.31
N ARG A 377 10.50 3.33 28.04
CA ARG A 377 9.96 4.61 27.58
C ARG A 377 8.47 4.57 27.36
N TRP A 378 7.95 3.43 26.92
CA TRP A 378 6.52 3.25 26.70
C TRP A 378 6.07 1.79 26.87
N ILE A 379 4.80 1.60 27.24
CA ILE A 379 4.17 0.27 27.39
C ILE A 379 2.79 0.24 26.72
N GLY A 380 2.65 -0.56 25.65
CA GLY A 380 1.36 -0.90 25.04
C GLY A 380 0.73 -2.13 25.70
N ARG A 381 -0.62 -2.22 25.75
CA ARG A 381 -1.35 -3.34 26.39
C ARG A 381 -2.69 -3.62 25.69
N ARG A 382 -3.06 -4.90 25.49
CA ARG A 382 -4.39 -5.29 24.98
C ARG A 382 -4.81 -6.70 25.37
N ARG A 383 -6.12 -6.96 25.54
CA ARG A 383 -6.69 -8.30 25.81
C ARG A 383 -7.42 -8.87 24.60
N VAL A 384 -7.20 -10.15 24.31
CA VAL A 384 -7.82 -10.89 23.21
C VAL A 384 -8.19 -12.33 23.62
N ARG A 385 -9.05 -13.00 22.84
CA ARG A 385 -9.26 -14.46 22.97
C ARG A 385 -8.12 -15.22 22.31
N ALA A 386 -7.63 -16.26 22.99
CA ALA A 386 -6.51 -17.08 22.55
C ALA A 386 -6.97 -18.18 21.57
N GLU A 387 -7.51 -17.82 20.41
CA GLU A 387 -8.03 -18.76 19.40
C GLU A 387 -7.33 -18.53 18.05
N GLY A 388 -7.02 -19.61 17.31
CA GLY A 388 -6.34 -19.53 16.02
C GLY A 388 -5.00 -18.78 16.11
N ARG A 389 -4.83 -17.75 15.28
CA ARG A 389 -3.63 -16.90 15.22
C ARG A 389 -3.30 -16.11 16.49
N PHE A 390 -4.30 -15.89 17.35
CA PHE A 390 -4.11 -15.20 18.63
C PHE A 390 -3.71 -16.17 19.75
N ALA A 391 -3.74 -17.47 19.46
CA ALA A 391 -3.28 -18.49 20.38
C ALA A 391 -1.77 -18.35 20.56
N PRO A 392 -1.29 -18.11 21.79
CA PRO A 392 0.12 -17.90 22.02
C PRO A 392 0.97 -19.13 21.69
N VAL A 393 2.22 -18.89 21.36
CA VAL A 393 3.24 -19.93 21.32
C VAL A 393 3.79 -20.11 22.74
N VAL A 394 3.67 -21.34 23.22
CA VAL A 394 4.24 -21.79 24.48
C VAL A 394 5.58 -22.45 24.18
N ILE A 395 6.65 -21.84 24.66
CA ILE A 395 8.00 -22.39 24.65
C ILE A 395 8.21 -23.05 26.02
N GLU A 396 8.24 -24.39 26.07
CA GLU A 396 8.45 -25.12 27.32
C GLU A 396 9.85 -24.86 27.90
N ALA A 397 9.97 -24.92 29.23
CA ALA A 397 11.25 -24.71 29.90
C ALA A 397 12.33 -25.66 29.35
N GLY A 398 13.51 -25.12 29.03
CA GLY A 398 14.61 -25.91 28.50
C GLY A 398 14.60 -26.15 26.98
N ALA A 399 13.57 -25.70 26.25
CA ALA A 399 13.43 -25.97 24.82
C ALA A 399 14.55 -25.34 23.96
N MET A 400 15.04 -24.18 24.37
CA MET A 400 16.07 -23.39 23.67
C MET A 400 17.20 -23.01 24.63
N GLY A 401 17.73 -24.00 25.36
CA GLY A 401 18.74 -23.78 26.40
C GLY A 401 18.12 -23.49 27.77
N ALA A 402 18.88 -22.85 28.67
CA ALA A 402 18.46 -22.66 30.05
C ALA A 402 17.51 -21.46 30.20
N HIS A 403 16.20 -21.71 30.18
CA HIS A 403 15.15 -20.71 30.40
C HIS A 403 13.91 -21.37 31.04
N ASP A 404 13.07 -20.55 31.68
CA ASP A 404 11.77 -20.95 32.19
C ASP A 404 10.73 -21.03 31.06
N ARG A 405 9.56 -21.59 31.35
CA ARG A 405 8.46 -21.65 30.38
C ARG A 405 8.02 -20.23 30.01
N LEU A 406 7.98 -19.95 28.71
CA LEU A 406 7.67 -18.64 28.15
C LEU A 406 6.44 -18.74 27.24
N VAL A 407 5.63 -17.68 27.24
CA VAL A 407 4.43 -17.57 26.41
C VAL A 407 4.56 -16.28 25.61
N LEU A 408 4.58 -16.39 24.30
CA LEU A 408 4.76 -15.26 23.39
C LEU A 408 3.58 -15.15 22.44
N SER A 409 3.38 -13.97 21.84
CA SER A 409 2.64 -13.98 20.58
C SER A 409 3.42 -14.83 19.58
N PRO A 410 2.76 -15.46 18.60
CA PRO A 410 3.43 -16.29 17.61
C PRO A 410 4.55 -15.58 16.84
N GLN A 411 4.63 -14.26 16.86
CA GLN A 411 5.64 -13.51 16.10
C GLN A 411 6.72 -12.83 16.87
N HIS A 412 6.53 -12.70 18.17
CA HIS A 412 7.54 -12.17 19.03
C HIS A 412 8.87 -12.89 18.78
N ARG A 413 9.91 -12.14 18.40
CA ARG A 413 11.14 -12.79 18.00
C ARG A 413 11.99 -13.18 19.19
N VAL A 414 12.56 -14.37 19.04
CA VAL A 414 13.51 -14.96 19.96
C VAL A 414 14.89 -14.87 19.32
N LEU A 415 15.87 -14.43 20.10
CA LEU A 415 17.27 -14.43 19.68
C LEU A 415 17.77 -15.88 19.59
N VAL A 416 18.22 -16.26 18.40
CA VAL A 416 18.82 -17.56 18.13
C VAL A 416 20.29 -17.37 17.80
N GLN A 417 21.13 -18.06 18.56
CA GLN A 417 22.57 -18.14 18.30
C GLN A 417 22.87 -19.49 17.65
N HIS A 418 23.39 -19.47 16.43
CA HIS A 418 23.68 -20.71 15.73
C HIS A 418 24.85 -20.53 14.76
N HIS A 419 25.75 -21.52 14.69
CA HIS A 419 26.90 -21.47 13.79
C HIS A 419 26.51 -21.43 12.31
N MET A 420 25.35 -22.01 11.94
CA MET A 420 24.83 -21.88 10.57
C MET A 420 24.31 -20.47 10.27
N ALA A 421 23.98 -19.65 11.28
CA ALA A 421 23.54 -18.28 11.04
C ALA A 421 24.72 -17.44 10.49
N GLU A 422 25.93 -17.66 11.03
CA GLU A 422 27.15 -17.04 10.53
C GLU A 422 27.45 -17.48 9.08
N LEU A 423 27.22 -18.76 8.77
CA LEU A 423 27.45 -19.30 7.43
C LEU A 423 26.43 -18.85 6.38
N LEU A 424 25.15 -18.71 6.77
CA LEU A 424 24.05 -18.40 5.84
C LEU A 424 23.77 -16.91 5.72
N PHE A 425 23.95 -16.15 6.80
CA PHE A 425 23.52 -14.75 6.90
C PHE A 425 24.66 -13.81 7.31
N GLY A 426 25.87 -14.33 7.55
CA GLY A 426 27.03 -13.52 7.95
C GLY A 426 27.02 -13.08 9.41
N GLU A 427 26.03 -13.51 10.20
CA GLU A 427 25.77 -13.01 11.56
C GLU A 427 25.59 -14.17 12.53
N GLY A 428 26.28 -14.14 13.68
CA GLY A 428 26.25 -15.24 14.66
C GLY A 428 24.98 -15.30 15.52
N GLU A 429 24.19 -14.22 15.52
CA GLU A 429 22.93 -14.11 16.24
C GLU A 429 21.86 -13.53 15.31
N VAL A 430 20.68 -14.14 15.29
CA VAL A 430 19.55 -13.75 14.45
C VAL A 430 18.26 -13.80 15.24
N LEU A 431 17.24 -13.07 14.79
CA LEU A 431 15.92 -13.05 15.39
C LEU A 431 14.94 -13.92 14.60
N ILE A 432 14.30 -14.88 15.28
CA ILE A 432 13.33 -15.83 14.70
C ILE A 432 11.99 -15.71 15.43
N ALA A 433 10.90 -15.61 14.68
CA ALA A 433 9.55 -15.58 15.23
C ALA A 433 9.22 -16.87 16.02
N ALA A 434 8.49 -16.73 17.13
CA ALA A 434 8.12 -17.86 17.98
C ALA A 434 7.36 -18.99 17.24
N LYS A 435 6.54 -18.67 16.23
CA LYS A 435 5.79 -19.64 15.42
C LYS A 435 6.71 -20.50 14.56
N ASP A 436 7.81 -19.93 14.06
CA ASP A 436 8.75 -20.63 13.18
C ASP A 436 9.68 -21.55 13.98
N LEU A 437 9.64 -21.43 15.32
CA LEU A 437 10.28 -22.33 16.27
C LEU A 437 9.36 -23.50 16.69
N VAL A 438 8.08 -23.50 16.29
CA VAL A 438 7.12 -24.55 16.65
C VAL A 438 7.57 -25.89 16.10
N ASN A 439 7.63 -26.88 16.97
CA ASN A 439 8.12 -28.23 16.66
C ASN A 439 7.16 -29.33 17.15
N ASP A 440 5.95 -28.94 17.55
CA ASP A 440 4.88 -29.79 18.10
C ASP A 440 5.26 -30.59 19.36
N ARG A 441 6.44 -30.37 19.95
CA ARG A 441 6.98 -31.16 21.08
C ARG A 441 7.32 -30.31 22.28
N THR A 442 8.18 -29.31 22.13
CA THR A 442 8.61 -28.43 23.23
C THR A 442 8.21 -26.99 22.95
N ILE A 443 7.84 -26.66 21.72
CA ILE A 443 7.33 -25.35 21.33
C ILE A 443 6.01 -25.59 20.59
N ARG A 444 4.91 -25.05 21.12
CA ARG A 444 3.53 -25.40 20.69
C ARG A 444 2.59 -24.21 20.79
N ILE A 445 1.59 -24.19 19.92
CA ILE A 445 0.46 -23.25 20.00
C ILE A 445 -0.53 -23.72 21.08
N ARG A 446 -1.05 -22.80 21.90
CA ARG A 446 -2.06 -23.09 22.93
C ARG A 446 -3.35 -22.31 22.72
N GLU A 447 -4.39 -23.00 22.27
CA GLU A 447 -5.72 -22.41 22.11
C GLU A 447 -6.57 -22.43 23.40
N GLY A 448 -7.52 -21.51 23.48
CA GLY A 448 -8.55 -21.38 24.50
C GLY A 448 -8.25 -20.34 25.58
N GLY A 449 -9.31 -19.61 25.99
CA GLY A 449 -9.27 -18.60 27.04
C GLY A 449 -9.03 -17.17 26.53
N GLU A 450 -8.74 -16.25 27.45
CA GLU A 450 -8.32 -14.89 27.15
C GLU A 450 -6.86 -14.67 27.53
N ILE A 451 -6.16 -13.86 26.76
CA ILE A 451 -4.76 -13.50 26.97
C ILE A 451 -4.58 -11.99 26.83
N GLU A 452 -3.80 -11.40 27.71
CA GLU A 452 -3.37 -10.00 27.61
C GLU A 452 -1.98 -9.99 26.93
N TYR A 453 -1.78 -9.14 25.93
CA TYR A 453 -0.51 -8.90 25.28
C TYR A 453 0.01 -7.48 25.57
N LEU A 454 1.33 -7.29 25.63
CA LEU A 454 2.02 -6.06 26.02
C LEU A 454 3.24 -5.78 25.13
N HIS A 455 3.69 -4.52 25.06
CA HIS A 455 4.91 -4.12 24.34
C HIS A 455 5.77 -3.24 25.23
N LEU A 456 7.09 -3.30 25.06
CA LEU A 456 8.04 -2.48 25.78
C LEU A 456 8.91 -1.74 24.77
N LEU A 457 8.87 -0.40 24.80
CA LEU A 457 9.71 0.46 23.97
C LEU A 457 10.81 1.09 24.83
N PHE A 458 12.00 1.25 24.25
CA PHE A 458 13.22 1.79 24.88
C PHE A 458 13.78 2.93 24.03
N ASP A 459 14.93 3.49 24.40
CA ASP A 459 15.61 4.53 23.59
C ASP A 459 16.23 3.99 22.30
N GLU A 460 16.60 2.71 22.31
CA GLU A 460 17.08 1.97 21.15
C GLU A 460 16.43 0.58 21.19
N HIS A 461 16.35 -0.14 20.07
CA HIS A 461 15.88 -1.50 20.01
C HIS A 461 16.77 -2.40 20.87
N GLN A 462 16.17 -3.10 21.85
CA GLN A 462 16.90 -3.91 22.81
C GLN A 462 16.57 -5.39 22.65
N ILE A 463 17.54 -6.23 22.99
CA ILE A 463 17.26 -7.63 23.34
C ILE A 463 17.09 -7.72 24.86
N LEU A 464 15.94 -8.20 25.30
CA LEU A 464 15.53 -8.36 26.69
C LEU A 464 15.62 -9.82 27.13
N TRP A 465 15.65 -10.06 28.43
CA TRP A 465 15.56 -11.42 28.99
C TRP A 465 14.14 -11.70 29.47
N SER A 466 13.40 -12.51 28.71
CA SER A 466 12.01 -12.90 28.93
C SER A 466 11.94 -14.35 29.42
N ASP A 467 11.63 -14.55 30.70
CA ASP A 467 11.69 -15.84 31.40
C ASP A 467 13.05 -16.55 31.22
N GLY A 468 14.12 -15.77 31.04
CA GLY A 468 15.48 -16.25 30.82
C GLY A 468 15.85 -16.53 29.36
N LEU A 469 14.91 -16.39 28.42
CA LEU A 469 15.18 -16.48 26.99
C LEU A 469 15.36 -15.07 26.40
N PRO A 470 16.38 -14.81 25.57
CA PRO A 470 16.54 -13.50 24.97
C PRO A 470 15.51 -13.28 23.85
N THR A 471 14.74 -12.20 23.96
CA THR A 471 13.71 -11.80 22.99
C THR A 471 13.84 -10.32 22.67
N GLU A 472 13.24 -9.86 21.58
CA GLU A 472 13.31 -8.46 21.18
C GLU A 472 12.41 -7.54 22.03
N SER A 473 12.71 -6.24 22.03
CA SER A 473 11.79 -5.19 22.49
C SER A 473 10.94 -4.71 21.31
N PHE A 474 10.01 -3.78 21.53
CA PHE A 474 9.33 -3.16 20.41
C PHE A 474 10.31 -2.33 19.57
N HIS A 475 10.26 -2.52 18.25
CA HIS A 475 10.98 -1.73 17.26
C HIS A 475 9.95 -0.94 16.43
N PRO A 476 9.76 0.37 16.70
CA PRO A 476 8.92 1.22 15.86
C PRO A 476 9.62 1.41 14.52
N GLY A 477 9.08 0.81 13.46
CA GLY A 477 9.46 1.14 12.08
C GLY A 477 8.75 2.42 11.59
N PRO A 478 9.10 2.94 10.40
CA PRO A 478 8.47 4.13 9.78
C PRO A 478 6.94 4.06 9.84
N VAL A 479 6.46 2.90 9.43
CA VAL A 479 5.06 2.53 9.28
C VAL A 479 4.31 2.45 10.63
N THR A 480 5.04 2.31 11.74
CA THR A 480 4.46 1.94 13.05
C THR A 480 3.90 3.09 13.85
N LEU A 481 4.40 4.31 13.65
CA LEU A 481 4.03 5.46 14.47
C LEU A 481 2.80 6.19 13.96
N ASN A 482 2.60 6.18 12.64
CA ASN A 482 1.54 6.89 11.97
C ASN A 482 0.14 6.43 12.40
N GLY A 483 -0.16 5.13 12.33
CA GLY A 483 -1.53 4.67 12.62
C GLY A 483 -1.85 4.37 14.09
N PHE A 484 -1.00 4.70 15.06
CA PHE A 484 -1.45 4.73 16.46
C PHE A 484 -2.48 5.86 16.63
N GLU A 485 -3.49 5.68 17.50
CA GLU A 485 -4.40 6.78 17.89
C GLU A 485 -3.58 8.05 18.20
N ASP A 486 -4.03 9.22 17.74
CA ASP A 486 -3.29 10.50 17.84
C ASP A 486 -2.66 10.73 19.23
N ALA A 487 -3.37 10.37 20.30
CA ALA A 487 -2.88 10.52 21.67
C ALA A 487 -1.69 9.60 22.02
N VAL A 488 -1.63 8.39 21.46
CA VAL A 488 -0.53 7.43 21.63
C VAL A 488 0.65 7.81 20.74
N ARG A 489 0.38 8.25 19.50
CA ARG A 489 1.39 8.79 18.58
C ARG A 489 2.06 10.03 19.16
N ASP A 490 1.28 11.02 19.60
CA ASP A 490 1.77 12.26 20.23
C ASP A 490 2.56 11.98 21.51
N GLU A 491 2.18 10.94 22.27
CA GLU A 491 2.94 10.50 23.44
C GLU A 491 4.31 9.92 23.03
N ILE A 492 4.37 9.06 22.01
CA ILE A 492 5.63 8.47 21.54
C ILE A 492 6.53 9.53 20.88
N LEU A 493 6.00 10.42 20.05
CA LEU A 493 6.73 11.54 19.46
C LEU A 493 7.16 12.58 20.49
N GLY A 494 6.36 12.80 21.53
CA GLY A 494 6.74 13.63 22.66
C GLY A 494 7.91 13.05 23.46
N LEU A 495 8.06 11.73 23.47
CA LEU A 495 9.18 11.02 24.12
C LEU A 495 10.42 10.93 23.21
N PHE A 496 10.23 10.82 21.90
CA PHE A 496 11.27 10.72 20.88
C PHE A 496 11.03 11.71 19.73
N PRO A 497 11.29 13.00 19.94
CA PRO A 497 11.02 14.04 18.95
C PRO A 497 11.90 13.94 17.70
N GLU A 498 12.98 13.16 17.76
CA GLU A 498 13.87 12.87 16.65
C GLU A 498 13.36 11.82 15.66
N ILE A 499 12.28 11.08 15.97
CA ILE A 499 11.74 10.09 15.03
C ILE A 499 10.99 10.81 13.90
N ASP A 500 11.52 10.66 12.70
CA ASP A 500 10.83 11.00 11.46
C ASP A 500 9.72 9.98 11.19
N LEU A 501 8.49 10.47 11.11
CA LEU A 501 7.28 9.69 10.88
C LEU A 501 7.19 9.11 9.47
N GLU A 502 7.73 9.79 8.47
CA GLU A 502 7.69 9.33 7.08
C GLU A 502 8.75 8.27 6.80
N THR A 503 9.94 8.43 7.40
CA THR A 503 11.10 7.60 7.06
C THR A 503 11.50 6.61 8.14
N GLY A 504 10.94 6.72 9.36
CA GLY A 504 11.35 5.95 10.55
C GLY A 504 12.77 6.25 11.02
N ILE A 505 13.45 7.20 10.37
CA ILE A 505 14.80 7.63 10.69
C ILE A 505 14.74 8.45 11.97
N GLY A 506 15.56 8.09 12.95
CA GLY A 506 15.57 8.77 14.26
C GLY A 506 15.37 7.82 15.43
N TYR A 507 14.84 6.62 15.18
CA TYR A 507 14.98 5.48 16.10
C TYR A 507 16.18 4.59 15.69
N SER A 508 16.74 3.85 16.63
CA SER A 508 17.90 2.98 16.36
C SER A 508 17.55 1.84 15.40
N ALA A 509 18.53 1.35 14.63
CA ALA A 509 18.39 0.14 13.85
C ALA A 509 18.06 -1.10 14.71
N ALA A 510 17.52 -2.15 14.07
CA ALA A 510 17.25 -3.40 14.76
C ALA A 510 18.52 -3.99 15.39
N ALA A 511 18.42 -4.42 16.66
CA ALA A 511 19.56 -4.95 17.40
C ALA A 511 20.26 -6.11 16.67
N ARG A 512 19.51 -6.95 15.95
CA ARG A 512 20.03 -8.07 15.16
C ARG A 512 19.21 -8.28 13.88
N PRO A 513 19.77 -8.97 12.86
CA PRO A 513 19.03 -9.32 11.65
C PRO A 513 17.87 -10.25 11.95
N SER A 514 16.84 -10.07 11.14
CA SER A 514 15.52 -10.59 11.32
C SER A 514 15.23 -11.61 10.22
N LEU A 515 15.14 -12.90 10.54
CA LEU A 515 14.91 -13.94 9.53
C LEU A 515 13.45 -14.04 9.10
N ARG A 516 13.22 -14.35 7.82
CA ARG A 516 11.93 -14.78 7.27
C ARG A 516 11.69 -16.26 7.58
N GLY A 517 10.43 -16.70 7.57
CA GLY A 517 10.08 -18.09 7.96
C GLY A 517 10.82 -19.18 7.18
N TYR A 518 11.04 -18.99 5.88
CA TYR A 518 11.81 -19.94 5.06
C TYR A 518 13.32 -19.93 5.38
N GLU A 519 13.87 -18.79 5.82
CA GLU A 519 15.27 -18.66 6.24
C GLU A 519 15.48 -19.31 7.61
N ALA A 520 14.53 -19.13 8.52
CA ALA A 520 14.48 -19.82 9.81
C ALA A 520 14.39 -21.34 9.61
N ALA A 521 13.54 -21.80 8.68
CA ALA A 521 13.44 -23.22 8.34
C ALA A 521 14.76 -23.77 7.79
N ALA A 522 15.46 -23.03 6.92
CA ALA A 522 16.77 -23.42 6.41
C ALA A 522 17.85 -23.48 7.50
N LEU A 523 17.78 -22.60 8.51
CA LEU A 523 18.69 -22.59 9.65
C LEU A 523 18.46 -23.76 10.61
N LEU A 524 17.20 -24.19 10.77
CA LEU A 524 16.76 -25.20 11.73
C LEU A 524 16.68 -26.62 11.15
N ALA A 525 16.84 -26.77 9.83
CA ALA A 525 16.92 -28.05 9.12
C ALA A 525 18.22 -28.82 9.43
#